data_AF-A0A533Z249-F1
#
_entry.id   AF-A0A533Z249-F1
#
_cell.length_a   1.000
_cell.length_b   1.000
_cell.length_c   1.000
_cell.angle_alpha   90.00
_cell.angle_beta   90.00
_cell.angle_gamma   90.00
#
_symmetry.space_group_name_H-M   'P 1'
#
loop_
_entity.id
_entity.type
_entity.pdbx_description
1 polymer ?
#
loop_
_entity_poly.entity_id
_entity_poly.type
_entity_poly.pdbx_seq_one_letter_code
_entity_poly.pdbx_strand_id
1 'polypeptide(L)'
;MASPRTHEHRQAATHAGLRYVTDGFAGIRRRRSGTGWIYFAPNGARIKDQDTRKRLNKLAIPPAWTDVWICPDPDGHIQATARDASGRKQYRYHPSYRATRDRSKFRRMLEFSEVLPVLRERVERDLRAGDLTRRQLLATVVRLLDKTLIRVGNDEYARQNRSFGLTTLRRRHVQVDGALLRFSFRGKSGVEHTMAIADPRLARIIQRCRDLPGQEMFQYLDASKKRQTVSSDDVNAYLREITSR
;
A
#
# COMPACT_ATOMS: atom_id res chain seq x y z
N MET A 1 -1.69 17.63 17.19
CA MET A 1 -0.73 17.92 16.11
C MET A 1 -1.14 17.12 14.87
N ALA A 2 -1.11 17.71 13.67
CA ALA A 2 -1.43 16.99 12.44
C ALA A 2 -0.34 15.94 12.14
N SER A 3 -0.73 14.75 11.68
CA SER A 3 0.21 13.69 11.30
C SER A 3 1.19 14.20 10.22
N PRO A 4 2.47 13.76 10.20
CA PRO A 4 3.43 14.10 9.15
C PRO A 4 2.86 13.90 7.73
N ARG A 5 2.05 12.84 7.53
CA ARG A 5 1.35 12.58 6.27
C ARG A 5 0.38 13.70 5.88
N THR A 6 -0.38 14.22 6.84
CA THR A 6 -1.32 15.32 6.62
C THR A 6 -0.58 16.59 6.19
N HIS A 7 0.58 16.84 6.80
CA HIS A 7 1.44 17.96 6.43
C HIS A 7 1.97 17.83 4.99
N GLU A 8 2.46 16.65 4.59
CA GLU A 8 2.89 16.40 3.22
C GLU A 8 1.77 16.59 2.19
N HIS A 9 0.56 16.10 2.48
CA HIS A 9 -0.58 16.26 1.58
C HIS A 9 -1.01 17.72 1.45
N ARG A 10 -0.96 18.48 2.55
CA ARG A 10 -1.23 19.93 2.54
C ARG A 10 -0.19 20.68 1.71
N GLN A 11 1.10 20.42 1.93
CA GLN A 11 2.15 21.02 1.13
C GLN A 11 2.00 20.68 -0.36
N ALA A 12 1.73 19.42 -0.71
CA ALA A 12 1.55 19.03 -2.10
C ALA A 12 0.34 19.71 -2.77
N ALA A 13 -0.74 19.98 -2.01
CA ALA A 13 -1.86 20.78 -2.50
C ALA A 13 -1.41 22.23 -2.75
N THR A 14 -0.75 22.87 -1.78
CA THR A 14 -0.26 24.26 -1.92
C THR A 14 0.69 24.43 -3.11
N HIS A 15 1.66 23.52 -3.30
CA HIS A 15 2.58 23.57 -4.44
C HIS A 15 1.89 23.38 -5.80
N ALA A 16 0.72 22.74 -5.80
CA ALA A 16 -0.10 22.59 -7.00
C ALA A 16 -1.05 23.77 -7.23
N GLY A 17 -1.01 24.81 -6.37
CA GLY A 17 -1.97 25.92 -6.38
C GLY A 17 -3.37 25.53 -5.90
N LEU A 18 -3.50 24.43 -5.15
CA LEU A 18 -4.76 23.82 -4.76
C LEU A 18 -5.02 23.96 -3.25
N ARG A 19 -6.31 23.91 -2.89
CA ARG A 19 -6.76 23.94 -1.50
C ARG A 19 -6.72 22.54 -0.89
N TYR A 20 -6.15 22.47 0.31
CA TYR A 20 -6.23 21.26 1.12
C TYR A 20 -7.65 21.13 1.70
N VAL A 21 -8.37 20.07 1.34
CA VAL A 21 -9.77 19.82 1.70
C VAL A 21 -9.95 18.40 2.24
N THR A 22 -10.97 18.18 3.05
CA THR A 22 -11.39 16.86 3.52
C THR A 22 -12.87 16.67 3.25
N ASP A 23 -13.37 15.44 3.28
CA ASP A 23 -14.80 15.15 3.16
C ASP A 23 -15.56 15.26 4.49
N GLY A 24 -14.98 15.99 5.47
CA GLY A 24 -15.59 16.23 6.78
C GLY A 24 -16.63 17.36 6.79
N PHE A 25 -16.82 18.07 5.68
CA PHE A 25 -17.81 19.13 5.53
C PHE A 25 -18.81 18.81 4.41
N ALA A 26 -19.94 19.52 4.41
CA ALA A 26 -21.01 19.30 3.44
C ALA A 26 -20.53 19.49 1.99
N GLY A 27 -20.63 18.43 1.18
CA GLY A 27 -20.22 18.42 -0.23
C GLY A 27 -21.39 18.46 -1.20
N ILE A 28 -21.06 18.50 -2.49
CA ILE A 28 -22.01 18.28 -3.57
C ILE A 28 -22.44 16.81 -3.55
N ARG A 29 -23.75 16.58 -3.61
CA ARG A 29 -24.36 15.25 -3.71
C ARG A 29 -24.83 14.98 -5.13
N ARG A 30 -24.90 13.70 -5.52
CA ARG A 30 -25.46 13.28 -6.81
C ARG A 30 -26.66 12.36 -6.62
N ARG A 31 -27.63 12.43 -7.53
CA ARG A 31 -28.78 11.50 -7.61
C ARG A 31 -28.96 11.02 -9.04
N ARG A 32 -29.31 9.75 -9.22
CA ARG A 32 -29.65 9.20 -10.54
C ARG A 32 -30.86 9.94 -11.12
N SER A 33 -30.82 10.20 -12.43
CA SER A 33 -31.95 10.74 -13.19
C SER A 33 -31.83 10.27 -14.64
N GLY A 34 -32.73 9.36 -15.03
CA GLY A 34 -32.63 8.65 -16.31
C GLY A 34 -31.26 7.96 -16.47
N THR A 35 -30.63 8.17 -17.62
CA THR A 35 -29.29 7.64 -17.93
C THR A 35 -28.15 8.39 -17.23
N GLY A 36 -28.42 9.57 -16.66
CA GLY A 36 -27.40 10.47 -16.12
C GLY A 36 -27.51 10.74 -14.61
N TRP A 37 -26.91 11.87 -14.22
CA TRP A 37 -26.87 12.37 -12.85
C TRP A 37 -27.38 13.80 -12.76
N ILE A 38 -28.11 14.08 -11.67
CA ILE A 38 -28.37 15.44 -11.20
C ILE A 38 -27.58 15.69 -9.92
N TYR A 39 -27.19 16.93 -9.71
CA TYR A 39 -26.30 17.32 -8.63
C TYR A 39 -26.97 18.36 -7.73
N PHE A 40 -26.67 18.28 -6.44
CA PHE A 40 -27.19 19.17 -5.41
C PHE A 40 -26.03 19.79 -4.64
N ALA A 41 -26.06 21.11 -4.49
CA ALA A 41 -25.11 21.86 -3.69
C ALA A 41 -25.25 21.49 -2.19
N PRO A 42 -24.28 21.87 -1.34
CA PRO A 42 -24.34 21.61 0.10
C PRO A 42 -25.63 22.11 0.78
N ASN A 43 -26.17 23.24 0.31
CA ASN A 43 -27.43 23.82 0.78
C ASN A 43 -28.70 23.12 0.23
N GLY A 44 -28.56 22.06 -0.56
CA GLY A 44 -29.67 21.32 -1.17
C GLY A 44 -30.18 21.90 -2.49
N ALA A 45 -29.67 23.04 -2.96
CA ALA A 45 -30.07 23.62 -4.24
C ALA A 45 -29.61 22.75 -5.41
N ARG A 46 -30.48 22.56 -6.41
CA ARG A 46 -30.13 21.82 -7.64
C ARG A 46 -29.14 22.62 -8.48
N ILE A 47 -28.01 22.02 -8.81
CA ILE A 47 -27.00 22.61 -9.70
C ILE A 47 -27.47 22.43 -11.14
N LYS A 48 -27.85 23.54 -11.78
CA LYS A 48 -28.29 23.59 -13.19
C LYS A 48 -27.21 24.08 -14.14
N ASP A 49 -26.25 24.85 -13.62
CA ASP A 49 -25.13 25.41 -14.38
C ASP A 49 -24.40 24.34 -15.21
N GLN A 50 -24.21 24.63 -16.50
CA GLN A 50 -23.71 23.64 -17.45
C GLN A 50 -22.23 23.33 -17.24
N ASP A 51 -21.41 24.33 -16.95
CA ASP A 51 -19.97 24.16 -16.76
C ASP A 51 -19.66 23.39 -15.48
N THR A 52 -20.35 23.70 -14.39
CA THR A 52 -20.26 22.94 -13.14
C THR A 52 -20.66 21.49 -13.38
N ARG A 53 -21.76 21.22 -14.10
CA ARG A 53 -22.18 19.84 -14.40
C ARG A 53 -21.16 19.11 -15.28
N LYS A 54 -20.57 19.78 -16.28
CA LYS A 54 -19.52 19.22 -17.14
C LYS A 54 -18.30 18.81 -16.32
N ARG A 55 -17.85 19.66 -15.37
CA ARG A 55 -16.77 19.33 -14.42
C ARG A 55 -17.12 18.10 -13.58
N LEU A 56 -18.30 18.08 -12.96
CA LEU A 56 -18.74 16.98 -12.08
C LEU A 56 -18.85 15.65 -12.84
N ASN A 57 -19.32 15.67 -14.08
CA ASN A 57 -19.36 14.49 -14.94
C ASN A 57 -17.95 13.99 -15.32
N LYS A 58 -17.00 14.90 -15.58
CA LYS A 58 -15.60 14.58 -15.92
C LYS A 58 -14.87 13.83 -14.79
N LEU A 59 -15.35 13.88 -13.55
CA LEU A 59 -14.80 13.11 -12.44
C LEU A 59 -14.97 11.58 -12.62
N ALA A 60 -15.86 11.15 -13.52
CA ALA A 60 -16.10 9.75 -13.86
C ALA A 60 -16.20 8.86 -12.60
N ILE A 61 -17.06 9.28 -11.67
CA ILE A 61 -17.32 8.54 -10.43
C ILE A 61 -18.22 7.34 -10.80
N PRO A 62 -17.76 6.09 -10.62
CA PRO A 62 -18.51 4.90 -11.01
C PRO A 62 -19.93 4.88 -10.42
N PRO A 63 -20.93 4.42 -11.17
CA PRO A 63 -22.33 4.50 -10.75
C PRO A 63 -22.68 3.62 -9.55
N ALA A 64 -21.95 2.51 -9.36
CA ALA A 64 -22.14 1.59 -8.24
C ALA A 64 -21.54 2.09 -6.91
N TRP A 65 -20.81 3.20 -6.91
CA TRP A 65 -20.21 3.74 -5.69
C TRP A 65 -21.25 4.48 -4.83
N THR A 66 -21.21 4.20 -3.53
CA THR A 66 -22.08 4.76 -2.48
C THR A 66 -21.34 5.84 -1.66
N ASP A 67 -22.02 6.49 -0.72
CA ASP A 67 -21.47 7.55 0.15
C ASP A 67 -20.65 8.61 -0.60
N VAL A 68 -21.17 9.05 -1.75
CA VAL A 68 -20.45 9.94 -2.65
C VAL A 68 -20.48 11.37 -2.12
N TRP A 69 -19.30 11.87 -1.81
CA TRP A 69 -19.02 13.28 -1.54
C TRP A 69 -18.24 13.87 -2.71
N ILE A 70 -18.67 15.03 -3.21
CA ILE A 70 -17.98 15.75 -4.28
C ILE A 70 -17.61 17.14 -3.77
N CYS A 71 -16.36 17.57 -3.99
CA CYS A 71 -15.88 18.86 -3.51
C CYS A 71 -16.64 20.01 -4.22
N PRO A 72 -17.22 20.95 -3.45
CA PRO A 72 -17.83 22.16 -4.03
C PRO A 72 -16.80 23.03 -4.76
N ASP A 73 -15.59 23.08 -4.22
CA ASP A 73 -14.49 23.87 -4.74
C ASP A 73 -13.76 23.14 -5.88
N PRO A 74 -13.71 23.70 -7.11
CA PRO A 74 -12.94 23.11 -8.20
C PRO A 74 -11.44 23.01 -7.89
N ASP A 75 -10.90 23.87 -7.02
CA ASP A 75 -9.48 23.90 -6.66
C ASP A 75 -9.16 23.04 -5.43
N GLY A 76 -10.13 22.26 -4.93
CA GLY A 76 -9.88 21.27 -3.88
C GLY A 76 -9.01 20.11 -4.39
N HIS A 77 -7.92 19.79 -3.68
CA HIS A 77 -7.01 18.72 -4.11
C HIS A 77 -7.68 17.33 -4.18
N ILE A 78 -8.67 17.08 -3.33
CA ILE A 78 -9.62 15.96 -3.45
C ILE A 78 -10.87 16.50 -4.13
N GLN A 79 -11.24 15.91 -5.26
CA GLN A 79 -12.43 16.29 -6.02
C GLN A 79 -13.63 15.45 -5.63
N ALA A 80 -13.44 14.18 -5.23
CA ALA A 80 -14.52 13.38 -4.68
C ALA A 80 -14.00 12.26 -3.79
N THR A 81 -14.83 11.84 -2.83
CA THR A 81 -14.69 10.59 -2.08
C THR A 81 -15.96 9.77 -2.23
N ALA A 82 -15.83 8.45 -2.11
CA ALA A 82 -16.96 7.53 -2.17
C ALA A 82 -16.59 6.20 -1.53
N ARG A 83 -17.54 5.27 -1.43
CA ARG A 83 -17.29 3.86 -1.12
C ARG A 83 -17.51 2.99 -2.35
N ASP A 84 -16.58 2.06 -2.59
CA ASP A 84 -16.78 1.04 -3.61
C ASP A 84 -17.69 -0.11 -3.12
N ALA A 85 -17.95 -1.09 -4.00
CA ALA A 85 -18.78 -2.26 -3.69
C ALA A 85 -18.24 -3.12 -2.52
N SER A 86 -16.97 -2.96 -2.16
CA SER A 86 -16.35 -3.62 -1.01
C SER A 86 -16.29 -2.71 0.23
N GLY A 87 -17.01 -1.57 0.22
CA GLY A 87 -17.06 -0.61 1.32
C GLY A 87 -15.81 0.26 1.47
N ARG A 88 -14.80 0.11 0.59
CA ARG A 88 -13.52 0.81 0.71
C ARG A 88 -13.67 2.26 0.27
N LYS A 89 -13.07 3.17 1.03
CA LYS A 89 -13.05 4.59 0.69
C LYS A 89 -12.16 4.84 -0.55
N GLN A 90 -12.77 5.36 -1.60
CA GLN A 90 -12.15 5.70 -2.87
C GLN A 90 -12.01 7.22 -3.00
N TYR A 91 -11.00 7.66 -3.75
CA TYR A 91 -10.69 9.07 -3.95
C TYR A 91 -10.58 9.41 -5.45
N ARG A 92 -11.14 10.56 -5.84
CA ARG A 92 -10.80 11.29 -7.06
C ARG A 92 -10.02 12.53 -6.66
N TYR A 93 -8.84 12.70 -7.24
CA TYR A 93 -7.95 13.83 -6.97
C TYR A 93 -7.96 14.80 -8.14
N HIS A 94 -7.66 16.07 -7.88
CA HIS A 94 -7.39 17.05 -8.91
C HIS A 94 -6.18 16.60 -9.77
N PRO A 95 -6.20 16.76 -11.10
CA PRO A 95 -5.08 16.36 -11.97
C PRO A 95 -3.74 17.01 -11.58
N SER A 96 -3.73 18.32 -11.29
CA SER A 96 -2.52 19.03 -10.86
C SER A 96 -1.96 18.53 -9.54
N TYR A 97 -2.82 18.05 -8.63
CA TYR A 97 -2.38 17.42 -7.38
C TYR A 97 -1.67 16.09 -7.67
N ARG A 98 -2.24 15.26 -8.56
CA ARG A 98 -1.58 14.01 -8.98
C ARG A 98 -0.22 14.29 -9.62
N ALA A 99 -0.15 15.21 -10.57
CA ALA A 99 1.09 15.57 -11.26
C ALA A 99 2.18 16.08 -10.28
N THR A 100 1.80 16.87 -9.29
CA THR A 100 2.72 17.38 -8.25
C THR A 100 3.17 16.26 -7.31
N ARG A 101 2.25 15.37 -6.91
CA ARG A 101 2.59 14.17 -6.12
C ARG A 101 3.53 13.25 -6.88
N ASP A 102 3.31 13.05 -8.17
CA ASP A 102 4.17 12.21 -9.01
C ASP A 102 5.57 12.81 -9.15
N ARG A 103 5.69 14.13 -9.32
CA ARG A 103 6.99 14.84 -9.27
C ARG A 103 7.69 14.67 -7.92
N SER A 104 6.96 14.76 -6.80
CA SER A 104 7.54 14.57 -5.47
C SER A 104 8.06 13.14 -5.24
N LYS A 105 7.55 12.13 -5.96
CA LYS A 105 8.09 10.75 -5.86
C LYS A 105 9.52 10.67 -6.36
N PHE A 106 9.89 11.41 -7.40
CA PHE A 106 11.27 11.42 -7.92
C PHE A 106 12.27 11.92 -6.88
N ARG A 107 11.93 13.02 -6.20
CA ARG A 107 12.77 13.53 -5.09
C ARG A 107 12.92 12.49 -3.97
N ARG A 108 11.83 11.81 -3.60
CA ARG A 108 11.89 10.73 -2.59
C ARG A 108 12.74 9.55 -3.03
N MET A 109 12.82 9.26 -4.33
CA MET A 109 13.72 8.22 -4.85
C MET A 109 15.19 8.61 -4.70
N LEU A 110 15.54 9.88 -4.93
CA LEU A 110 16.91 10.38 -4.68
C LEU A 110 17.26 10.28 -3.20
N GLU A 111 16.39 10.81 -2.34
CA GLU A 111 16.53 10.70 -0.88
C GLU A 111 16.63 9.24 -0.39
N PHE A 112 15.89 8.31 -1.02
CA PHE A 112 15.99 6.89 -0.70
C PHE A 112 17.32 6.28 -1.18
N SER A 113 17.84 6.72 -2.33
CA SER A 113 19.11 6.22 -2.87
C SER A 113 20.31 6.52 -1.96
N GLU A 114 20.27 7.64 -1.22
CA GLU A 114 21.29 8.00 -0.22
C GLU A 114 21.30 7.04 0.98
N VAL A 115 20.14 6.52 1.37
CA VAL A 115 19.99 5.63 2.54
C VAL A 115 20.13 4.15 2.15
N LEU A 116 19.98 3.82 0.87
CA LEU A 116 19.99 2.44 0.37
C LEU A 116 21.28 1.65 0.73
N PRO A 117 22.50 2.23 0.68
CA PRO A 117 23.72 1.53 1.12
C PRO A 117 23.64 1.10 2.58
N VAL A 118 23.26 2.02 3.48
CA VAL A 118 23.12 1.76 4.93
C VAL A 118 22.06 0.68 5.18
N LEU A 119 20.93 0.75 4.47
CA LEU A 119 19.89 -0.27 4.55
C LEU A 119 20.42 -1.65 4.14
N ARG A 120 21.13 -1.74 3.01
CA ARG A 120 21.69 -3.01 2.52
C ARG A 120 22.73 -3.58 3.46
N GLU A 121 23.62 -2.75 4.02
CA GLU A 121 24.59 -3.20 5.03
C GLU A 121 23.91 -3.73 6.30
N ARG A 122 22.87 -3.05 6.78
CA ARG A 122 22.13 -3.50 7.96
C ARG A 122 21.39 -4.80 7.71
N VAL A 123 20.74 -4.94 6.56
CA VAL A 123 20.11 -6.19 6.12
C VAL A 123 21.14 -7.31 6.05
N GLU A 124 22.31 -7.08 5.44
CA GLU A 124 23.39 -8.07 5.38
C GLU A 124 23.89 -8.50 6.76
N ARG A 125 24.03 -7.56 7.70
CA ARG A 125 24.40 -7.85 9.09
C ARG A 125 23.35 -8.72 9.78
N ASP A 126 22.08 -8.33 9.70
CA ASP A 126 20.98 -9.06 10.34
C ASP A 126 20.77 -10.46 9.71
N LEU A 127 21.04 -10.61 8.40
CA LEU A 127 21.02 -11.92 7.72
C LEU A 127 22.11 -12.89 8.20
N ARG A 128 23.24 -12.39 8.70
CA ARG A 128 24.37 -13.21 9.20
C ARG A 128 24.15 -13.77 10.60
N ALA A 129 23.05 -13.44 11.28
CA ALA A 129 22.74 -14.01 12.59
C ALA A 129 22.70 -15.55 12.55
N GLY A 130 23.21 -16.21 13.59
CA GLY A 130 23.23 -17.68 13.68
C GLY A 130 21.83 -18.27 13.80
N ASP A 131 20.98 -17.63 14.60
CA ASP A 131 19.63 -18.12 14.93
C ASP A 131 18.53 -17.43 14.12
N LEU A 132 17.43 -18.16 13.92
CA LEU A 132 16.20 -17.64 13.29
C LEU A 132 15.48 -16.68 14.24
N THR A 133 16.01 -15.46 14.36
CA THR A 133 15.45 -14.39 15.18
C THR A 133 14.44 -13.56 14.38
N ARG A 134 13.61 -12.77 15.10
CA ARG A 134 12.72 -11.77 14.49
C ARG A 134 13.47 -10.87 13.50
N ARG A 135 14.66 -10.38 13.88
CA ARG A 135 15.47 -9.48 13.03
C ARG A 135 15.95 -10.18 11.76
N GLN A 136 16.45 -11.42 11.85
CA GLN A 136 16.89 -12.17 10.67
C GLN A 136 15.72 -12.46 9.71
N LEU A 137 14.54 -12.74 10.26
CA LEU A 137 13.35 -12.96 9.46
C LEU A 137 12.90 -11.69 8.74
N LEU A 138 12.90 -10.54 9.43
CA LEU A 138 12.60 -9.23 8.81
C LEU A 138 13.62 -8.87 7.72
N ALA A 139 14.92 -9.07 7.97
CA ALA A 139 15.96 -8.85 6.97
C ALA A 139 15.79 -9.77 5.75
N THR A 140 15.34 -11.01 5.96
CA THR A 140 15.00 -11.97 4.89
C THR A 140 13.84 -11.47 4.04
N VAL A 141 12.76 -10.99 4.68
CA VAL A 141 11.62 -10.41 3.95
C VAL A 141 12.05 -9.18 3.15
N VAL A 142 12.85 -8.27 3.72
CA VAL A 142 13.36 -7.09 3.01
C VAL A 142 14.28 -7.47 1.85
N ARG A 143 15.16 -8.46 2.03
CA ARG A 143 16.03 -8.94 0.96
C ARG A 143 15.24 -9.61 -0.17
N LEU A 144 14.20 -10.37 0.16
CA LEU A 144 13.29 -10.93 -0.83
C LEU A 144 12.55 -9.83 -1.58
N LEU A 145 12.08 -8.78 -0.91
CA LEU A 145 11.47 -7.63 -1.56
C LEU A 145 12.42 -6.99 -2.59
N ASP A 146 13.68 -6.74 -2.22
CA ASP A 146 14.72 -6.18 -3.10
C ASP A 146 15.00 -7.08 -4.32
N LYS A 147 15.05 -8.41 -4.13
CA LYS A 147 15.37 -9.36 -5.21
C LYS A 147 14.19 -9.76 -6.11
N THR A 148 12.98 -9.77 -5.57
CA THR A 148 11.80 -10.36 -6.25
C THR A 148 10.74 -9.34 -6.63
N LEU A 149 10.78 -8.14 -6.03
CA LEU A 149 9.74 -7.11 -6.14
C LEU A 149 8.35 -7.58 -5.68
N ILE A 150 8.26 -8.72 -4.99
CA ILE A 150 7.01 -9.16 -4.36
C ILE A 150 6.61 -8.11 -3.32
N ARG A 151 5.33 -7.74 -3.33
CA ARG A 151 4.78 -6.82 -2.33
C ARG A 151 4.87 -7.43 -0.94
N VAL A 152 5.11 -6.59 0.07
CA VAL A 152 5.13 -7.01 1.49
C VAL A 152 3.90 -7.85 1.84
N GLY A 153 2.70 -7.48 1.35
CA GLY A 153 1.45 -8.15 1.73
C GLY A 153 0.87 -7.57 3.01
N ASN A 154 -0.39 -7.87 3.30
CA ASN A 154 -1.05 -7.50 4.55
C ASN A 154 -2.13 -8.55 4.84
N ASP A 155 -2.12 -9.08 6.06
CA ASP A 155 -2.94 -10.21 6.51
C ASP A 155 -4.44 -9.97 6.36
N GLU A 156 -4.91 -8.74 6.59
CA GLU A 156 -6.30 -8.34 6.46
C GLU A 156 -6.78 -8.53 5.01
N TYR A 157 -5.96 -8.10 4.05
CA TYR A 157 -6.27 -8.23 2.63
C TYR A 157 -6.13 -9.66 2.11
N ALA A 158 -5.20 -10.44 2.69
CA ALA A 158 -4.95 -11.80 2.24
C ALA A 158 -6.12 -12.74 2.53
N ARG A 159 -6.74 -12.63 3.71
CA ARG A 159 -7.90 -13.46 4.07
C ARG A 159 -9.13 -13.13 3.23
N GLN A 160 -9.40 -11.84 3.01
CA GLN A 160 -10.59 -11.39 2.27
C GLN A 160 -10.50 -11.66 0.76
N ASN A 161 -9.32 -11.46 0.15
CA ASN A 161 -9.17 -11.49 -1.31
C ASN A 161 -8.44 -12.73 -1.84
N ARG A 162 -8.07 -13.68 -0.96
CA ARG A 162 -7.21 -14.83 -1.30
C ARG A 162 -5.97 -14.42 -2.11
N SER A 163 -5.38 -13.28 -1.76
CA SER A 163 -4.27 -12.63 -2.45
C SER A 163 -3.08 -12.49 -1.50
N PHE A 164 -1.91 -12.97 -1.86
CA PHE A 164 -0.74 -13.07 -0.99
C PHE A 164 0.36 -12.07 -1.38
N GLY A 165 1.12 -11.64 -0.38
CA GLY A 165 2.43 -11.00 -0.48
C GLY A 165 3.40 -11.62 0.54
N LEU A 166 4.64 -11.14 0.60
CA LEU A 166 5.74 -11.76 1.38
C LEU A 166 5.31 -12.20 2.79
N THR A 167 4.82 -11.30 3.63
CA THR A 167 4.46 -11.59 5.04
C THR A 167 3.27 -12.53 5.19
N THR A 168 2.52 -12.77 4.12
CA THR A 168 1.33 -13.65 4.08
C THR A 168 1.54 -14.92 3.27
N LEU A 169 2.76 -15.15 2.74
CA LEU A 169 3.05 -16.37 2.01
C LEU A 169 2.89 -17.57 2.94
N ARG A 170 2.40 -18.67 2.38
CA ARG A 170 2.24 -19.95 3.05
C ARG A 170 3.30 -20.91 2.56
N ARG A 171 3.58 -21.97 3.32
CA ARG A 171 4.55 -23.02 2.96
C ARG A 171 4.33 -23.59 1.55
N ARG A 172 3.08 -23.75 1.12
CA ARG A 172 2.72 -24.25 -0.22
C ARG A 172 3.13 -23.31 -1.37
N HIS A 173 3.35 -22.03 -1.09
CA HIS A 173 3.73 -21.04 -2.11
C HIS A 173 5.23 -21.00 -2.37
N VAL A 174 6.05 -21.71 -1.58
CA VAL A 174 7.51 -21.65 -1.67
C VAL A 174 8.09 -23.06 -1.74
N GLN A 175 8.85 -23.31 -2.80
CA GLN A 175 9.68 -24.50 -2.94
C GLN A 175 11.16 -24.12 -2.78
N VAL A 176 11.92 -25.01 -2.16
CA VAL A 176 13.34 -24.82 -1.85
C VAL A 176 14.08 -26.03 -2.38
N ASP A 177 14.95 -25.83 -3.38
CA ASP A 177 15.76 -26.85 -4.04
C ASP A 177 17.25 -26.44 -3.95
N GLY A 178 17.94 -26.90 -2.91
CA GLY A 178 19.31 -26.46 -2.64
C GLY A 178 19.39 -24.95 -2.40
N ALA A 179 20.03 -24.21 -3.31
CA ALA A 179 20.11 -22.75 -3.27
C ALA A 179 18.97 -22.04 -4.02
N LEU A 180 18.15 -22.79 -4.75
CA LEU A 180 17.07 -22.25 -5.58
C LEU A 180 15.77 -22.14 -4.77
N LEU A 181 15.16 -20.96 -4.82
CA LEU A 181 13.88 -20.66 -4.24
C LEU A 181 12.88 -20.40 -5.36
N ARG A 182 11.76 -21.13 -5.38
CA ARG A 182 10.66 -20.90 -6.32
C ARG A 182 9.43 -20.43 -5.57
N PHE A 183 8.84 -19.34 -6.01
CA PHE A 183 7.62 -18.76 -5.47
C PHE A 183 6.50 -18.93 -6.48
N SER A 184 5.34 -19.42 -6.03
CA SER A 184 4.12 -19.52 -6.82
C SER A 184 2.91 -19.16 -5.96
N PHE A 185 2.23 -18.06 -6.28
CA PHE A 185 1.08 -17.57 -5.51
C PHE A 185 0.22 -16.57 -6.30
N ARG A 186 -1.04 -16.48 -5.90
CA ARG A 186 -1.97 -15.45 -6.35
C ARG A 186 -1.76 -14.15 -5.59
N GLY A 187 -1.37 -13.07 -6.25
CA GLY A 187 -1.09 -11.76 -5.66
C GLY A 187 -2.23 -10.76 -5.79
N LYS A 188 -1.88 -9.47 -5.67
CA LYS A 188 -2.83 -8.34 -5.73
C LYS A 188 -3.67 -8.39 -7.03
N SER A 189 -4.97 -8.12 -6.89
CA SER A 189 -5.96 -8.19 -7.98
C SER A 189 -6.10 -9.58 -8.60
N GLY A 190 -5.66 -10.62 -7.89
CA GLY A 190 -5.77 -12.00 -8.34
C GLY A 190 -4.77 -12.41 -9.42
N VAL A 191 -3.73 -11.63 -9.67
CA VAL A 191 -2.67 -11.94 -10.64
C VAL A 191 -1.81 -13.09 -10.12
N GLU A 192 -1.62 -14.12 -10.93
CA GLU A 192 -0.70 -15.22 -10.60
C GLU A 192 0.76 -14.79 -10.75
N HIS A 193 1.57 -15.09 -9.74
CA HIS A 193 3.00 -14.79 -9.72
C HIS A 193 3.81 -16.07 -9.61
N THR A 194 4.69 -16.29 -10.58
CA THR A 194 5.70 -17.36 -10.55
C THR A 194 7.07 -16.74 -10.76
N MET A 195 8.01 -17.00 -9.86
CA MET A 195 9.38 -16.51 -9.97
C MET A 195 10.36 -17.38 -9.21
N ALA A 196 11.64 -17.30 -9.57
CA ALA A 196 12.70 -18.02 -8.89
C ALA A 196 13.91 -17.13 -8.63
N ILE A 197 14.59 -17.36 -7.50
CA ILE A 197 15.88 -16.73 -7.18
C ILE A 197 16.86 -17.79 -6.68
N ALA A 198 18.13 -17.64 -7.03
CA ALA A 198 19.21 -18.44 -6.45
C ALA A 198 19.91 -17.62 -5.37
N ASP A 199 19.81 -18.08 -4.12
CA ASP A 199 20.48 -17.46 -2.98
C ASP A 199 20.66 -18.50 -1.85
N PRO A 200 21.88 -19.07 -1.68
CA PRO A 200 22.11 -20.12 -0.68
C PRO A 200 21.77 -19.71 0.75
N ARG A 201 21.95 -18.42 1.11
CA ARG A 201 21.68 -17.94 2.46
C ARG A 201 20.18 -17.83 2.69
N LEU A 202 19.45 -17.20 1.77
CA LEU A 202 17.99 -17.11 1.88
C LEU A 202 17.36 -18.49 1.85
N ALA A 203 17.85 -19.40 1.00
CA ALA A 203 17.35 -20.78 0.94
C ALA A 203 17.48 -21.48 2.29
N ARG A 204 18.63 -21.35 2.97
CA ARG A 204 18.83 -21.90 4.32
C ARG A 204 17.91 -21.27 5.36
N ILE A 205 17.72 -19.95 5.33
CA ILE A 205 16.82 -19.27 6.28
C ILE A 205 15.36 -19.70 6.05
N ILE A 206 14.93 -19.72 4.80
CA ILE A 206 13.57 -20.13 4.40
C ILE A 206 13.34 -21.61 4.75
N GLN A 207 14.32 -22.48 4.55
CA GLN A 207 14.21 -23.88 4.96
C GLN A 207 13.95 -24.01 6.47
N ARG A 208 14.72 -23.29 7.31
CA ARG A 208 14.47 -23.26 8.77
C ARG A 208 13.07 -22.75 9.12
N CYS A 209 12.53 -21.81 8.36
CA CYS A 209 11.15 -21.35 8.55
C CYS A 209 10.11 -22.43 8.15
N ARG A 210 10.38 -23.22 7.10
CA ARG A 210 9.54 -24.36 6.67
C ARG A 210 9.57 -25.51 7.67
N ASP A 211 10.67 -25.70 8.37
CA ASP A 211 10.81 -26.78 9.36
C ASP A 211 9.95 -26.52 10.60
N LEU A 212 9.55 -25.27 10.84
CA LEU A 212 8.57 -24.94 11.87
C LEU A 212 7.16 -25.39 11.47
N PRO A 213 6.37 -25.96 12.41
CA PRO A 213 5.00 -26.36 12.14
C PRO A 213 4.11 -25.13 11.89
N GLY A 214 3.06 -25.29 11.08
CA GLY A 214 2.14 -24.20 10.72
C GLY A 214 2.04 -23.99 9.21
N GLN A 215 1.08 -23.16 8.80
CA GLN A 215 0.85 -22.83 7.38
C GLN A 215 1.68 -21.64 6.91
N GLU A 216 1.98 -20.69 7.81
CA GLU A 216 2.67 -19.45 7.49
C GLU A 216 4.14 -19.72 7.14
N MET A 217 4.64 -19.01 6.13
CA MET A 217 6.00 -19.19 5.62
C MET A 217 7.03 -18.47 6.48
N PHE A 218 6.76 -17.23 6.89
CA PHE A 218 7.71 -16.43 7.67
C PHE A 218 7.33 -16.44 9.14
N GLN A 219 7.92 -17.37 9.87
CA GLN A 219 7.73 -17.57 11.30
C GLN A 219 9.05 -17.83 12.01
N TYR A 220 9.10 -17.51 13.29
CA TYR A 220 10.25 -17.73 14.16
C TYR A 220 9.81 -18.14 15.57
N LEU A 221 10.74 -18.60 16.40
CA LEU A 221 10.49 -18.86 17.81
C LEU A 221 11.02 -17.70 18.65
N ASP A 222 10.18 -17.16 19.53
CA ASP A 222 10.61 -16.14 20.49
C ASP A 222 11.41 -16.74 21.67
N ALA A 223 11.82 -15.88 22.61
CA ALA A 223 12.58 -16.28 23.78
C ALA A 223 11.84 -17.30 24.67
N SER A 224 10.50 -17.30 24.63
CA SER A 224 9.64 -18.25 25.33
C SER A 224 9.33 -19.50 24.50
N LYS A 225 10.03 -19.72 23.38
CA LYS A 225 9.82 -20.81 22.41
C LYS A 225 8.40 -20.82 21.81
N LYS A 226 7.71 -19.68 21.82
CA LYS A 226 6.41 -19.54 21.14
C LYS A 226 6.65 -19.13 19.70
N ARG A 227 5.81 -19.69 18.81
CA ARG A 227 5.83 -19.32 17.39
C ARG A 227 5.26 -17.93 17.21
N GLN A 228 5.94 -17.12 16.42
CA GLN A 228 5.56 -15.78 16.06
C GLN A 228 5.68 -15.61 14.54
N THR A 229 4.81 -14.79 13.96
CA THR A 229 4.90 -14.37 12.55
C THR A 229 5.44 -12.94 12.48
N VAL A 230 5.70 -12.47 11.26
CA VAL A 230 5.98 -11.06 10.99
C VAL A 230 4.89 -10.49 10.11
N SER A 231 4.39 -9.32 10.47
CA SER A 231 3.37 -8.57 9.74
C SER A 231 3.98 -7.50 8.84
N SER A 232 3.15 -6.85 8.02
CA SER A 232 3.56 -5.67 7.26
C SER A 232 4.03 -4.53 8.16
N ASP A 233 3.46 -4.40 9.36
CA ASP A 233 3.80 -3.33 10.29
C ASP A 233 5.17 -3.57 10.91
N ASP A 234 5.52 -4.83 11.16
CA ASP A 234 6.87 -5.21 11.60
C ASP A 234 7.93 -4.88 10.54
N VAL A 235 7.64 -5.17 9.26
CA VAL A 235 8.54 -4.82 8.14
C VAL A 235 8.67 -3.31 8.01
N ASN A 236 7.57 -2.57 8.09
CA ASN A 236 7.60 -1.10 8.04
C ASN A 236 8.31 -0.49 9.26
N ALA A 237 8.20 -1.09 10.44
CA ALA A 237 8.95 -0.66 11.63
C ALA A 237 10.44 -0.92 11.46
N TYR A 238 10.82 -2.08 10.93
CA TYR A 238 12.22 -2.44 10.65
C TYR A 238 12.86 -1.50 9.63
N LEU A 239 12.17 -1.19 8.53
CA LEU A 239 12.65 -0.22 7.55
C LEU A 239 12.85 1.16 8.19
N ARG A 240 11.83 1.67 8.93
CA ARG A 240 11.89 2.96 9.62
C ARG A 240 13.03 3.06 10.64
N GLU A 241 13.28 2.00 11.40
CA GLU A 241 14.41 1.93 12.36
C GLU A 241 15.74 2.20 11.67
N ILE A 242 15.93 1.68 10.45
CA ILE A 242 17.20 1.76 9.72
C ILE A 242 17.29 3.07 8.92
N THR A 243 16.19 3.46 8.29
CA THR A 243 16.16 4.64 7.42
C THR A 243 15.97 5.94 8.17
N SER A 244 15.56 5.89 9.45
CA SER A 244 15.17 7.06 10.25
C SER A 244 14.10 7.94 9.57
N ARG A 245 13.28 7.31 8.72
CA ARG A 245 12.26 7.93 7.85
C ARG A 245 11.08 6.99 7.67
#